data_AF-A0A2T3NPS8-F1
#
_entry.id   AF-A0A2T3NPS8-F1
#
_cell.length_a   1.000
_cell.length_b   1.000
_cell.length_c   1.000
_cell.angle_alpha   90.00
_cell.angle_beta   90.00
_cell.angle_gamma   90.00
#
_symmetry.space_group_name_H-M   'P 1'
#
loop_
_entity.id
_entity.type
_entity.pdbx_description
1 polymer ?
#
loop_
_entity_poly.entity_id
_entity_poly.type
_entity_poly.pdbx_seq_one_letter_code
_entity_poly.pdbx_strand_id
1 'polypeptide(L)'
;MLLGLTAIVGSTIAYHQFTDKPSQADQVQAVLNDLETVLDAARQYYLDNGALPPITSDTEPEFGYLNINNLIANPGLKTWRGPYLPYDDTWIGGEQYISHPQYIATQLLLKETNSAWVRGSSPTGCQTTSSSCSLAACIWLVPLEVAQEINHIVDGEVSLESSDAKGTIRYDQALLGSLICMIGDNYPMPPGK
;
A
#
# COMPACT_ATOMS: atom_id res chain seq x y z
N MET A 1 -56.18 -13.37 42.46
CA MET A 1 -54.75 -13.72 42.67
C MET A 1 -54.40 -14.71 41.58
N LEU A 2 -53.92 -14.33 40.40
CA LEU A 2 -52.69 -13.60 40.03
C LEU A 2 -51.40 -14.27 40.55
N LEU A 3 -50.48 -14.51 39.60
CA LEU A 3 -49.09 -15.00 39.68
C LEU A 3 -48.93 -16.52 39.55
N GLY A 4 -48.18 -17.07 38.58
CA GLY A 4 -47.35 -16.47 37.56
C GLY A 4 -46.77 -17.53 36.61
N LEU A 5 -46.63 -17.16 35.33
CA LEU A 5 -45.93 -17.90 34.28
C LEU A 5 -44.44 -18.01 34.59
N THR A 6 -43.80 -19.11 34.17
CA THR A 6 -42.54 -19.08 33.40
C THR A 6 -42.30 -20.44 32.73
N ALA A 7 -42.72 -20.58 31.47
CA ALA A 7 -42.17 -21.58 30.57
C ALA A 7 -40.96 -20.95 29.87
N ILE A 8 -39.75 -21.42 30.20
CA ILE A 8 -38.52 -21.03 29.50
C ILE A 8 -38.46 -21.85 28.21
N VAL A 9 -38.92 -21.25 27.11
CA VAL A 9 -38.63 -21.78 25.76
C VAL A 9 -37.22 -21.35 25.43
N GLY A 10 -36.27 -22.28 25.54
CA GLY A 10 -34.89 -22.10 25.10
C GLY A 10 -34.84 -22.04 23.58
N SER A 11 -34.94 -20.84 23.02
CA SER A 11 -34.62 -20.59 21.62
C SER A 11 -33.10 -20.61 21.47
N THR A 12 -32.55 -21.75 21.06
CA THR A 12 -31.17 -21.78 20.54
C THR A 12 -31.17 -21.09 19.18
N ILE A 13 -30.94 -19.78 19.18
CA ILE A 13 -30.56 -19.06 17.96
C ILE A 13 -29.15 -19.54 17.63
N ALA A 14 -29.05 -20.48 16.69
CA ALA A 14 -27.81 -20.77 16.00
C ALA A 14 -27.42 -19.52 15.21
N TYR A 15 -26.62 -18.65 15.83
CA TYR A 15 -25.84 -17.65 15.11
C TYR A 15 -24.79 -18.41 14.29
N HIS A 16 -25.17 -18.88 13.11
CA HIS A 16 -24.20 -19.14 12.07
C HIS A 16 -23.66 -17.78 11.64
N GLN A 17 -22.45 -17.45 12.07
CA GLN A 17 -21.66 -16.39 11.46
C GLN A 17 -21.42 -16.81 10.00
N PHE A 18 -22.26 -16.33 9.09
CA PHE A 18 -21.92 -16.29 7.68
C PHE A 18 -20.77 -15.30 7.56
N THR A 19 -19.53 -15.80 7.51
CA THR A 19 -18.41 -15.02 7.01
C THR A 19 -18.61 -14.90 5.50
N ASP A 20 -19.41 -13.94 5.08
CA ASP A 20 -19.54 -13.62 3.66
C ASP A 20 -18.17 -13.14 3.16
N LYS A 21 -17.68 -13.78 2.09
CA LYS A 21 -16.49 -13.29 1.38
C LYS A 21 -16.79 -11.86 0.92
N PRO A 22 -15.90 -10.87 1.15
CA PRO A 22 -16.16 -9.49 0.73
C PRO A 22 -16.42 -9.45 -0.78
N SER A 23 -17.37 -8.61 -1.20
CA SER A 23 -17.65 -8.43 -2.62
C SER A 23 -16.43 -7.86 -3.34
N GLN A 24 -16.38 -7.98 -4.67
CA GLN A 24 -15.30 -7.37 -5.46
C GLN A 24 -15.27 -5.85 -5.25
N ALA A 25 -16.43 -5.19 -5.16
CA ALA A 25 -16.52 -3.76 -4.90
C ALA A 25 -15.94 -3.38 -3.53
N ASP A 26 -16.20 -4.18 -2.49
CA ASP A 26 -15.61 -3.95 -1.17
C ASP A 26 -14.09 -4.12 -1.19
N GLN A 27 -13.58 -5.11 -1.92
CA GLN A 27 -12.14 -5.33 -2.09
C GLN A 27 -11.47 -4.18 -2.85
N VAL A 28 -12.09 -3.71 -3.93
CA VAL A 28 -11.62 -2.55 -4.71
C VAL A 28 -11.52 -1.31 -3.82
N GLN A 29 -12.57 -1.00 -3.06
CA GLN A 29 -12.55 0.16 -2.17
C GLN A 29 -11.53 -0.01 -1.04
N ALA A 30 -11.38 -1.21 -0.48
CA ALA A 30 -10.41 -1.48 0.57
C ALA A 30 -8.97 -1.26 0.08
N VAL A 31 -8.59 -1.85 -1.05
CA VAL A 31 -7.24 -1.67 -1.64
C VAL A 31 -6.98 -0.22 -1.99
N LEU A 32 -7.97 0.48 -2.56
CA LEU A 32 -7.84 1.90 -2.89
C LEU A 32 -7.58 2.75 -1.63
N ASN A 33 -8.36 2.54 -0.58
CA ASN A 33 -8.18 3.21 0.71
C ASN A 33 -6.81 2.88 1.34
N ASP A 34 -6.36 1.63 1.23
CA ASP A 34 -5.07 1.20 1.77
C ASP A 34 -3.91 1.87 1.02
N LEU A 35 -3.98 1.99 -0.31
CA LEU A 35 -3.00 2.73 -1.13
C LEU A 35 -2.93 4.21 -0.74
N GLU A 36 -4.09 4.86 -0.60
CA GLU A 36 -4.18 6.26 -0.16
C GLU A 36 -3.64 6.45 1.25
N THR A 37 -3.97 5.55 2.17
CA THR A 37 -3.49 5.56 3.55
C THR A 37 -1.96 5.48 3.62
N VAL A 38 -1.34 4.65 2.78
CA VAL A 38 0.12 4.50 2.71
C VAL A 38 0.78 5.77 2.15
N LEU A 39 0.19 6.40 1.13
CA LEU A 39 0.65 7.69 0.60
C LEU A 39 0.54 8.80 1.65
N ASP A 40 -0.57 8.88 2.37
CA ASP A 40 -0.80 9.86 3.42
C ASP A 40 0.14 9.66 4.61
N ALA A 41 0.44 8.42 4.98
CA ALA A 41 1.41 8.13 6.03
C ALA A 41 2.83 8.63 5.65
N ALA A 42 3.24 8.40 4.41
CA ALA A 42 4.52 8.92 3.90
C ALA A 42 4.55 10.45 3.83
N ARG A 43 3.43 11.07 3.45
CA ARG A 43 3.25 12.52 3.47
C ARG A 43 3.39 13.07 4.89
N GLN A 44 2.72 12.46 5.87
CA GLN A 44 2.81 12.89 7.26
C GLN A 44 4.22 12.73 7.83
N TYR A 45 4.91 11.62 7.49
CA TYR A 45 6.33 11.45 7.79
C TYR A 45 7.16 12.61 7.20
N TYR A 46 6.93 12.96 5.93
CA TYR A 46 7.62 14.08 5.29
C TYR A 46 7.38 15.41 6.00
N LEU A 47 6.13 15.70 6.37
CA LEU A 47 5.77 16.95 7.06
C LEU A 47 6.42 17.07 8.44
N ASP A 48 6.51 15.97 9.18
CA ASP A 48 7.11 15.99 10.51
C ASP A 48 8.65 16.02 10.45
N ASN A 49 9.27 15.35 9.48
CA ASN A 49 10.72 15.13 9.46
C ASN A 49 11.48 15.95 8.39
N GLY A 50 10.76 16.61 7.48
CA GLY A 50 11.31 17.42 6.39
C GLY A 50 11.86 16.62 5.21
N ALA A 51 11.75 15.30 5.23
CA ALA A 51 12.21 14.39 4.17
C ALA A 51 11.37 13.11 4.17
N LEU A 52 11.29 12.43 3.02
CA LEU A 52 10.73 11.08 2.92
C LEU A 52 11.60 10.08 3.69
N PRO A 53 11.10 8.86 3.97
CA PRO A 53 11.98 7.78 4.41
C PRO A 53 13.15 7.59 3.43
N PRO A 54 14.34 7.20 3.92
CA PRO A 54 15.52 7.08 3.06
C PRO A 54 15.36 5.92 2.07
N ILE A 55 16.11 5.96 0.97
CA ILE A 55 16.30 4.79 0.10
C ILE A 55 16.84 3.64 0.94
N THR A 56 16.35 2.42 0.70
CA THR A 56 16.79 1.26 1.47
C THR A 56 18.27 0.96 1.26
N SER A 57 18.88 0.32 2.25
CA SER A 57 20.27 -0.12 2.22
C SER A 57 20.46 -1.53 1.65
N ASP A 58 19.36 -2.27 1.49
CA ASP A 58 19.31 -3.67 1.06
C ASP A 58 18.99 -3.82 -0.44
N THR A 59 18.81 -2.72 -1.17
CA THR A 59 18.58 -2.71 -2.63
C THR A 59 19.44 -1.68 -3.36
N GLU A 60 19.53 -1.82 -4.68
CA GLU A 60 20.19 -0.83 -5.53
C GLU A 60 19.38 0.48 -5.55
N PRO A 61 20.01 1.66 -5.33
CA PRO A 61 19.31 2.94 -5.32
C PRO A 61 18.53 3.25 -6.60
N GLU A 62 18.96 2.70 -7.75
CA GLU A 62 18.27 2.85 -9.03
C GLU A 62 16.88 2.20 -9.05
N PHE A 63 16.54 1.34 -8.09
CA PHE A 63 15.19 0.80 -7.95
C PHE A 63 14.26 1.72 -7.16
N GLY A 64 14.80 2.63 -6.34
CA GLY A 64 14.00 3.63 -5.65
C GLY A 64 13.14 3.10 -4.51
N TYR A 65 13.46 1.95 -3.90
CA TYR A 65 12.75 1.48 -2.70
C TYR A 65 13.03 2.41 -1.52
N LEU A 66 11.97 2.84 -0.83
CA LEU A 66 12.10 3.59 0.42
C LEU A 66 11.99 2.65 1.62
N ASN A 67 12.72 2.97 2.69
CA ASN A 67 12.66 2.25 3.95
C ASN A 67 11.32 2.49 4.65
N ILE A 68 10.35 1.64 4.35
CA ILE A 68 8.97 1.77 4.80
C ILE A 68 8.83 1.49 6.31
N ASN A 69 9.80 0.81 6.94
CA ASN A 69 9.80 0.54 8.39
C ASN A 69 9.79 1.83 9.21
N ASN A 70 10.34 2.93 8.66
CA ASN A 70 10.31 4.24 9.29
C ASN A 70 8.90 4.82 9.45
N LEU A 71 7.89 4.25 8.75
CA LEU A 71 6.49 4.61 8.94
C LEU A 71 5.86 3.96 10.18
N ILE A 72 6.39 2.82 10.64
CA ILE A 72 5.82 2.06 11.76
C ILE A 72 6.71 2.07 13.02
N ALA A 73 8.00 2.37 12.86
CA ALA A 73 8.96 2.47 13.96
C ALA A 73 9.78 3.76 13.87
N ASN A 74 10.15 4.33 15.03
CA ASN A 74 10.96 5.54 15.07
C ASN A 74 12.43 5.23 14.68
N PRO A 75 12.97 5.84 13.61
CA PRO A 75 14.35 5.62 13.18
C PRO A 75 15.40 6.39 13.99
N GLY A 76 15.05 6.85 15.20
CA GLY A 76 15.90 7.69 16.06
C GLY A 76 15.77 9.20 15.79
N LEU A 77 14.73 9.62 15.06
CA LEU A 77 14.46 11.03 14.78
C LEU A 77 13.67 11.66 15.92
N LYS A 78 14.16 12.81 16.42
CA LYS A 78 13.48 13.59 17.47
C LYS A 78 12.16 14.23 17.00
N THR A 79 12.03 14.44 15.70
CA THR A 79 10.86 15.02 15.05
C THR A 79 9.76 14.00 14.74
N TRP A 80 10.05 12.70 14.88
CA TRP A 80 9.12 11.64 14.53
C TRP A 80 7.90 11.61 15.47
N ARG A 81 6.71 11.53 14.88
CA ARG A 81 5.41 11.53 15.60
C ARG A 81 4.52 10.34 15.25
N GLY A 82 5.10 9.31 14.64
CA GLY A 82 4.38 8.09 14.30
C GLY A 82 3.98 7.24 15.52
N PRO A 83 3.58 5.98 15.30
CA PRO A 83 3.54 5.31 14.00
C PRO A 83 2.53 5.98 13.05
N TYR A 84 2.88 6.08 11.77
CA TYR A 84 2.05 6.67 10.73
C TYR A 84 1.17 5.62 10.03
N LEU A 85 1.56 4.35 10.11
CA LEU A 85 0.75 3.20 9.67
C LEU A 85 0.47 2.26 10.84
N PRO A 86 -0.76 1.74 10.99
CA PRO A 86 -1.10 0.75 12.01
C PRO A 86 -0.77 -0.68 11.54
N TYR A 87 0.37 -0.86 10.88
CA TYR A 87 0.80 -2.15 10.30
C TYR A 87 1.93 -2.76 11.13
N ASP A 88 2.12 -4.08 10.98
CA ASP A 88 3.13 -4.82 11.72
C ASP A 88 4.42 -5.02 10.92
N ASP A 89 5.56 -5.02 11.62
CA ASP A 89 6.87 -5.37 11.07
C ASP A 89 7.11 -6.90 11.11
N THR A 90 6.14 -7.69 10.64
CA THR A 90 6.27 -9.16 10.61
C THR A 90 6.90 -9.68 9.33
N TRP A 91 7.35 -8.79 8.44
CA TRP A 91 7.89 -9.16 7.15
C TRP A 91 9.39 -9.49 7.23
N ILE A 92 9.80 -10.61 6.62
CA ILE A 92 11.18 -11.11 6.69
C ILE A 92 12.07 -10.50 5.59
N GLY A 93 11.51 -9.67 4.70
CA GLY A 93 12.17 -9.18 3.50
C GLY A 93 12.92 -7.85 3.61
N GLY A 94 13.31 -7.41 4.81
CA GLY A 94 14.18 -6.25 4.99
C GLY A 94 13.45 -4.90 4.99
N GLU A 95 14.16 -3.84 4.62
CA GLU A 95 13.72 -2.44 4.76
C GLU A 95 12.65 -2.03 3.73
N GLN A 96 12.56 -2.80 2.64
CA GLN A 96 11.78 -2.47 1.45
C GLN A 96 10.28 -2.82 1.55
N TYR A 97 9.88 -3.58 2.58
CA TYR A 97 8.53 -4.11 2.74
C TYR A 97 8.11 -4.17 4.21
N ILE A 98 6.83 -3.90 4.49
CA ILE A 98 6.16 -4.27 5.75
C ILE A 98 4.98 -5.20 5.45
N SER A 99 4.48 -5.91 6.46
CA SER A 99 3.31 -6.77 6.29
C SER A 99 2.06 -5.95 6.04
N HIS A 100 1.21 -6.42 5.13
CA HIS A 100 -0.12 -5.84 4.92
C HIS A 100 -1.18 -6.62 5.74
N PRO A 101 -2.19 -5.99 6.35
CA PRO A 101 -3.17 -6.69 7.17
C PRO A 101 -4.01 -7.74 6.41
N GLN A 102 -4.30 -7.49 5.13
CA GLN A 102 -5.14 -8.35 4.29
C GLN A 102 -4.38 -9.05 3.16
N TYR A 103 -3.20 -8.53 2.83
CA TYR A 103 -2.40 -8.97 1.69
C TYR A 103 -1.01 -9.33 2.20
N ILE A 104 -0.07 -9.65 1.32
CA ILE A 104 1.22 -10.18 1.78
C ILE A 104 2.16 -9.08 2.27
N ALA A 105 2.24 -7.96 1.55
CA ALA A 105 3.22 -6.91 1.81
C ALA A 105 2.82 -5.57 1.21
N THR A 106 3.34 -4.51 1.82
CA THR A 106 3.26 -3.12 1.35
C THR A 106 4.66 -2.56 1.19
N GLN A 107 4.85 -1.70 0.18
CA GLN A 107 6.10 -1.02 -0.09
C GLN A 107 5.88 0.43 -0.50
N LEU A 108 6.94 1.24 -0.40
CA LEU A 108 7.01 2.58 -0.95
C LEU A 108 8.11 2.65 -2.01
N LEU A 109 7.82 3.33 -3.11
CA LEU A 109 8.76 3.59 -4.19
C LEU A 109 8.88 5.09 -4.43
N LEU A 110 10.09 5.56 -4.68
CA LEU A 110 10.37 6.90 -5.19
C LEU A 110 10.94 6.76 -6.60
N LYS A 111 10.13 7.09 -7.60
CA LYS A 111 10.44 6.91 -9.02
C LYS A 111 10.64 8.26 -9.70
N GLU A 112 11.39 8.28 -10.79
CA GLU A 112 11.43 9.46 -11.65
C GLU A 112 10.04 9.73 -12.22
N THR A 113 9.57 10.97 -12.12
CA THR A 113 8.25 11.39 -12.60
C THR A 113 8.13 11.09 -14.11
N ASN A 114 6.97 10.59 -14.54
CA ASN A 114 6.67 10.16 -15.92
C ASN A 114 7.48 8.96 -16.45
N SER A 115 8.28 8.28 -15.61
CA SER A 115 8.90 7.01 -16.01
C SER A 115 7.86 5.89 -16.15
N ALA A 116 8.07 5.00 -17.12
CA ALA A 116 7.24 3.81 -17.31
C ALA A 116 7.85 2.63 -16.54
N TRP A 117 7.06 2.03 -15.65
CA TRP A 117 7.47 0.91 -14.81
C TRP A 117 6.25 0.17 -14.28
N VAL A 118 6.43 -1.13 -14.03
CA VAL A 118 5.36 -2.01 -13.49
C VAL A 118 5.78 -2.73 -12.21
N ARG A 119 7.07 -2.65 -11.85
CA ARG A 119 7.66 -3.27 -10.65
C ARG A 119 8.59 -2.31 -9.93
N GLY A 120 8.74 -2.53 -8.63
CA GLY A 120 9.73 -1.79 -7.83
C GLY A 120 11.15 -1.96 -8.36
N SER A 121 11.52 -3.16 -8.81
CA SER A 121 12.85 -3.47 -9.35
C SER A 121 13.15 -2.90 -10.74
N SER A 122 12.24 -2.13 -11.35
CA SER A 122 12.57 -1.38 -12.56
C SER A 122 13.59 -0.28 -12.23
N PRO A 123 14.71 -0.12 -12.98
CA PRO A 123 15.77 0.84 -12.70
C PRO A 123 15.37 2.28 -13.11
N THR A 124 14.30 2.76 -12.51
CA THR A 124 13.65 4.07 -12.73
C THR A 124 13.47 4.83 -11.42
N GLY A 125 14.17 4.41 -10.37
CA GLY A 125 14.27 5.10 -9.09
C GLY A 125 14.77 6.52 -9.27
N CYS A 126 14.27 7.43 -8.44
CA CYS A 126 14.64 8.84 -8.56
C CYS A 126 16.14 9.04 -8.27
N GLN A 127 16.82 9.76 -9.16
CA GLN A 127 18.26 10.03 -9.07
C GLN A 127 18.50 11.51 -8.75
N THR A 128 19.74 11.84 -8.38
CA THR A 128 20.17 13.24 -8.17
C THR A 128 20.04 14.11 -9.42
N THR A 129 20.04 13.48 -10.60
CA THR A 129 19.86 14.10 -11.92
C THR A 129 18.40 14.14 -12.38
N SER A 130 17.49 13.44 -11.70
CA SER A 130 16.07 13.43 -12.06
C SER A 130 15.45 14.81 -11.83
N SER A 131 14.67 15.26 -12.81
CA SER A 131 14.03 16.59 -12.75
C SER A 131 12.93 16.68 -11.69
N SER A 132 12.26 15.57 -11.39
CA SER A 132 11.20 15.42 -10.39
C SER A 132 11.08 13.96 -9.97
N CYS A 133 10.67 13.73 -8.72
CA CYS A 133 10.39 12.42 -8.17
C CYS A 133 8.92 12.28 -7.83
N SER A 134 8.32 11.12 -8.11
CA SER A 134 6.96 10.78 -7.70
C SER A 134 6.99 9.63 -6.69
N LEU A 135 6.27 9.80 -5.59
CA LEU A 135 6.09 8.74 -4.60
C LEU A 135 5.02 7.77 -5.09
N ALA A 136 5.20 6.48 -4.86
CA ALA A 136 4.17 5.48 -5.06
C ALA A 136 4.05 4.54 -3.86
N ALA A 137 2.81 4.23 -3.47
CA ALA A 137 2.49 3.15 -2.55
C ALA A 137 2.15 1.90 -3.36
N CYS A 138 2.59 0.73 -2.91
CA CYS A 138 2.20 -0.53 -3.55
C CYS A 138 1.80 -1.62 -2.57
N ILE A 139 0.93 -2.51 -3.03
CA ILE A 139 0.44 -3.67 -2.28
C ILE A 139 0.61 -4.93 -3.15
N TRP A 140 1.13 -5.98 -2.56
CA TRP A 140 1.42 -7.26 -3.22
C TRP A 140 0.28 -8.27 -3.06
N LEU A 141 0.11 -9.13 -4.07
CA LEU A 141 -0.88 -10.22 -4.11
C LEU A 141 -2.35 -9.76 -4.03
N VAL A 142 -2.63 -8.58 -4.58
CA VAL A 142 -4.01 -8.16 -4.88
C VAL A 142 -4.55 -9.02 -6.04
N PRO A 143 -5.83 -9.44 -6.08
CA PRO A 143 -6.38 -10.11 -7.25
C PRO A 143 -6.25 -9.23 -8.51
N LEU A 144 -5.90 -9.83 -9.64
CA LEU A 144 -5.67 -9.07 -10.88
C LEU A 144 -6.94 -8.29 -11.30
N GLU A 145 -8.11 -8.90 -11.17
CA GLU A 145 -9.37 -8.23 -11.50
C GLU A 145 -9.67 -7.04 -10.58
N VAL A 146 -9.17 -7.04 -9.35
CA VAL A 146 -9.28 -5.89 -8.43
C VAL A 146 -8.33 -4.79 -8.87
N ALA A 147 -7.10 -5.13 -9.25
CA ALA A 147 -6.13 -4.15 -9.74
C ALA A 147 -6.57 -3.48 -11.06
N GLN A 148 -7.11 -4.26 -12.00
CA GLN A 148 -7.66 -3.76 -13.26
C GLN A 148 -8.87 -2.83 -13.03
N GLU A 149 -9.76 -3.18 -12.10
CA GLU A 149 -10.91 -2.33 -11.77
C GLU A 149 -10.47 -1.01 -11.12
N ILE A 150 -9.47 -1.04 -10.23
CA ILE A 150 -8.89 0.18 -9.66
C ILE A 150 -8.26 1.05 -10.75
N ASN A 151 -7.52 0.45 -11.69
CA ASN A 151 -6.98 1.16 -12.85
C ASN A 151 -8.09 1.83 -13.66
N HIS A 152 -9.20 1.13 -13.91
CA HIS A 152 -10.35 1.71 -14.60
C HIS A 152 -10.97 2.88 -13.83
N ILE A 153 -11.18 2.74 -12.52
CA ILE A 153 -11.78 3.79 -11.67
C ILE A 153 -10.91 5.04 -11.64
N VAL A 154 -9.59 4.88 -11.52
CA VAL A 154 -8.65 5.99 -11.30
C VAL A 154 -8.18 6.62 -12.61
N ASP A 155 -7.78 5.82 -13.59
CA ASP A 155 -7.20 6.29 -14.86
C ASP A 155 -8.20 6.29 -16.02
N GLY A 156 -9.41 5.74 -15.84
CA GLY A 156 -10.45 5.70 -16.86
C GLY A 156 -10.24 4.62 -17.94
N GLU A 157 -9.15 3.86 -17.86
CA GLU A 157 -8.79 2.84 -18.86
C GLU A 157 -9.25 1.44 -18.43
N VAL A 158 -10.16 0.85 -19.20
CA VAL A 158 -10.50 -0.58 -19.07
C VAL A 158 -9.40 -1.37 -19.77
N SER A 159 -8.49 -1.96 -18.99
CA SER A 159 -7.43 -2.82 -19.49
C SER A 159 -7.66 -4.27 -19.03
N LEU A 160 -7.58 -5.20 -19.98
CA LEU A 160 -7.55 -6.64 -19.69
C LEU A 160 -6.13 -7.21 -19.72
N GLU A 161 -5.14 -6.34 -19.93
CA GLU A 161 -3.74 -6.74 -19.93
C GLU A 161 -3.31 -7.16 -18.53
N SER A 162 -2.32 -8.05 -18.48
CA SER A 162 -1.73 -8.55 -17.23
C SER A 162 -0.83 -7.52 -16.54
N SER A 163 -0.56 -6.38 -17.17
CA SER A 163 0.29 -5.33 -16.63
C SER A 163 -0.01 -3.97 -17.26
N ASP A 164 0.14 -2.89 -16.50
CA ASP A 164 0.10 -1.53 -17.01
C ASP A 164 1.20 -0.66 -16.36
N ALA A 165 1.94 0.04 -17.22
CA ALA A 165 3.08 0.90 -16.89
C ALA A 165 2.76 2.40 -17.02
N LYS A 166 1.50 2.75 -17.28
CA LYS A 166 1.00 4.11 -17.59
C LYS A 166 -0.11 4.51 -16.61
N GLY A 167 -0.51 5.79 -16.62
CA GLY A 167 -1.48 6.34 -15.66
C GLY A 167 -0.94 6.66 -14.25
N THR A 168 -1.85 6.69 -13.29
CA THR A 168 -1.64 6.85 -11.85
C THR A 168 -1.48 5.48 -11.19
N ILE A 169 -2.23 4.49 -11.69
CA ILE A 169 -2.17 3.11 -11.23
C ILE A 169 -1.16 2.35 -12.08
N ARG A 170 -0.25 1.63 -11.42
CA ARG A 170 0.63 0.65 -12.08
C ARG A 170 0.23 -0.72 -11.57
N TYR A 171 0.23 -1.72 -12.42
CA TYR A 171 0.06 -3.08 -11.95
C TYR A 171 0.80 -4.10 -12.81
N ASP A 172 1.09 -5.25 -12.22
CA ASP A 172 1.73 -6.37 -12.89
C ASP A 172 1.29 -7.69 -12.27
N GLN A 173 0.92 -8.64 -13.12
CA GLN A 173 0.53 -9.97 -12.70
C GLN A 173 1.75 -10.74 -12.18
N ALA A 174 1.59 -11.29 -10.97
CA ALA A 174 2.50 -12.20 -10.31
C ALA A 174 1.87 -13.61 -10.20
N LEU A 175 2.61 -14.55 -9.63
CA LEU A 175 2.19 -15.96 -9.57
C LEU A 175 0.87 -16.21 -8.83
N LEU A 176 0.59 -15.45 -7.76
CA LEU A 176 -0.56 -15.67 -6.86
C LEU A 176 -1.49 -14.44 -6.74
N GLY A 177 -1.35 -13.46 -7.62
CA GLY A 177 -2.07 -12.19 -7.59
C GLY A 177 -1.35 -11.17 -8.45
N SER A 178 -1.41 -9.90 -8.10
CA SER A 178 -0.70 -8.81 -8.75
C SER A 178 -0.01 -7.92 -7.74
N LEU A 179 1.04 -7.24 -8.20
CA LEU A 179 1.47 -5.99 -7.59
C LEU A 179 0.55 -4.90 -8.14
N ILE A 180 -0.01 -4.07 -7.26
CA ILE A 180 -0.63 -2.80 -7.64
C ILE A 180 0.08 -1.67 -6.93
N CYS A 181 0.33 -0.58 -7.64
CA CYS A 181 0.86 0.66 -7.11
C CYS A 181 -0.03 1.84 -7.48
N MET A 182 -0.11 2.82 -6.59
CA MET A 182 -0.70 4.13 -6.86
C MET A 182 0.39 5.19 -6.75
N ILE A 183 0.55 6.00 -7.80
CA ILE A 183 1.41 7.18 -7.81
C ILE A 183 0.67 8.31 -7.09
N GLY A 184 1.32 8.91 -6.10
CA GLY A 184 0.84 10.07 -5.35
C GLY A 184 1.58 11.35 -5.71
N ASP A 185 1.78 12.20 -4.70
CA ASP A 185 2.42 13.51 -4.85
C ASP A 185 3.88 13.42 -5.33
N ASN A 186 4.34 14.53 -5.94
CA ASN A 186 5.75 14.72 -6.26
C ASN A 186 6.51 15.28 -5.05
N TYR A 187 7.75 14.81 -4.89
CA TYR A 187 8.62 15.21 -3.79
C TYR A 187 9.98 15.67 -4.33
N PRO A 188 10.64 16.62 -3.64
CA PRO A 188 12.03 16.94 -3.94
C PRO A 188 12.91 15.70 -3.70
N MET A 189 14.01 15.61 -4.44
CA MET A 189 15.01 14.58 -4.24
C MET A 189 15.53 14.66 -2.79
N PRO A 190 15.53 13.56 -2.01
CA PRO A 190 16.16 13.54 -0.69
C PRO A 190 17.63 13.97 -0.85
N PRO A 191 18.17 14.90 -0.06
CA PRO A 191 19.57 15.29 -0.20
C PRO A 191 20.46 14.03 -0.17
N GLY A 192 21.27 13.85 -1.22
CA GLY A 192 22.16 12.71 -1.34
C GLY A 192 23.08 12.62 -0.12
N LYS A 193 23.37 11.39 0.32
CA LYS A 193 24.35 11.13 1.38
C LYS A 193 25.71 11.76 1.06
#